data_AF-A0A372R6M1-F1
#
_entry.id   AF-A0A372R6M1-F1
#
_cell.length_a   1.000
_cell.length_b   1.000
_cell.length_c   1.000
_cell.angle_alpha   90.00
_cell.angle_beta   90.00
_cell.angle_gamma   90.00
#
_symmetry.space_group_name_H-M   'P 1'
#
loop_
_entity.id
_entity.type
_entity.pdbx_description
1 polymer ?
#
loop_
_entity_poly.entity_id
_entity_poly.type
_entity_poly.pdbx_seq_one_letter_code
_entity_poly.pdbx_strand_id
1 'polypeptide(L)'
;MAIPVEEWYYEVPIVTRTYVTASVLTSLAVQVGFVNQFQLYFTFDKTFYDRQYWRFITTFLYFGPFSLDFLYHMFFLVRYSRMLEEGSFRNRAADYFWLLFLSSVALLILSPLSNVPFLGYSLAFTLVYIWSRRNPLIRLNFIGLFVFSAPFLPWVLLGFSLLLNNHFPMSDMMGIAVGHVYYFFEDVWPSERISGGRRWLKTPRIM
;
A
#
# COMPACT_ATOMS: atom_id res chain seq x y z
N MET A 1 2.55 16.00 -26.53
CA MET A 1 1.66 14.97 -27.08
C MET A 1 1.13 14.19 -25.91
N ALA A 2 -0.19 14.01 -25.79
CA ALA A 2 -0.74 13.16 -24.73
C ALA A 2 -0.22 11.73 -24.95
N ILE A 3 0.48 11.18 -23.97
CA ILE A 3 0.93 9.80 -24.01
C ILE A 3 -0.34 8.94 -24.09
N PRO A 4 -0.52 8.09 -25.11
CA PRO A 4 -1.66 7.18 -25.15
C PRO A 4 -1.69 6.35 -23.86
N VAL A 5 -2.88 6.16 -23.28
CA VAL A 5 -3.06 5.47 -21.99
C VAL A 5 -2.41 4.09 -21.99
N GLU A 6 -2.39 3.43 -23.15
CA GLU A 6 -1.71 2.17 -23.38
C GLU A 6 -0.19 2.26 -23.12
N GLU A 7 0.47 3.26 -23.67
CA GLU A 7 1.92 3.47 -23.49
C GLU A 7 2.23 3.77 -22.02
N TRP A 8 1.44 4.64 -21.38
CA TRP A 8 1.56 4.88 -19.94
C TRP A 8 1.39 3.61 -19.10
N TYR A 9 0.44 2.73 -19.45
CA TYR A 9 0.20 1.48 -18.74
C TYR A 9 1.36 0.50 -18.89
N TYR A 10 1.96 0.40 -20.08
CA TYR A 10 3.11 -0.48 -20.31
C TYR A 10 4.41 0.04 -19.71
N GLU A 11 4.53 1.36 -19.49
CA GLU A 11 5.62 1.94 -18.70
C GLU A 11 5.57 1.56 -17.21
N VAL A 12 4.38 1.25 -16.67
CA VAL A 12 4.28 0.85 -15.26
C VAL A 12 4.95 -0.53 -15.08
N PRO A 13 5.83 -0.68 -14.08
CA PRO A 13 6.48 -1.94 -13.75
C PRO A 13 5.49 -3.07 -13.46
N ILE A 14 5.95 -4.31 -13.65
CA ILE A 14 5.07 -5.49 -13.67
C ILE A 14 4.32 -5.68 -12.34
N VAL A 15 4.98 -5.56 -11.18
CA VAL A 15 4.32 -5.83 -9.89
C VAL A 15 3.30 -4.74 -9.57
N THR A 16 3.68 -3.47 -9.72
CA THR A 16 2.78 -2.32 -9.56
C THR A 16 1.57 -2.45 -10.50
N ARG A 17 1.82 -2.73 -11.78
CA ARG A 17 0.79 -2.84 -12.82
C ARG A 17 -0.19 -3.95 -12.51
N THR A 18 0.29 -5.14 -12.16
CA THR A 18 -0.56 -6.27 -11.81
C THR A 18 -1.40 -5.98 -10.56
N TYR A 19 -0.82 -5.36 -9.53
CA TYR A 19 -1.54 -4.98 -8.32
C TYR A 19 -2.65 -3.95 -8.59
N VAL A 20 -2.34 -2.90 -9.36
CA VAL A 20 -3.30 -1.84 -9.74
C VAL A 20 -4.44 -2.43 -10.57
N THR A 21 -4.12 -3.23 -11.59
CA THR A 21 -5.13 -3.87 -12.44
C THR A 21 -6.02 -4.81 -11.65
N ALA A 22 -5.46 -5.62 -10.75
CA ALA A 22 -6.23 -6.49 -9.88
C ALA A 22 -7.15 -5.69 -8.93
N SER A 23 -6.68 -4.53 -8.44
CA SER A 23 -7.47 -3.68 -7.54
C SER A 23 -8.66 -3.03 -8.26
N VAL A 24 -8.42 -2.48 -9.45
CA VAL A 24 -9.49 -1.89 -10.29
C VAL A 24 -10.51 -2.96 -10.70
N LEU A 25 -10.05 -4.14 -11.14
CA LEU A 25 -10.94 -5.24 -11.51
C LEU A 25 -11.78 -5.73 -10.33
N THR A 26 -11.20 -5.79 -9.12
CA THR A 26 -11.93 -6.20 -7.90
C THR A 26 -13.02 -5.19 -7.55
N SER A 27 -12.71 -3.89 -7.58
CA SER A 27 -13.72 -2.85 -7.35
C SER A 27 -14.80 -2.84 -8.43
N LEU A 28 -14.45 -3.06 -9.71
CA LEU A 28 -15.42 -3.21 -10.80
C LEU A 28 -16.35 -4.42 -10.59
N ALA A 29 -15.78 -5.57 -10.21
CA ALA A 29 -16.57 -6.80 -9.97
C ALA A 29 -17.59 -6.61 -8.85
N VAL A 30 -17.25 -5.84 -7.81
CA VAL A 30 -18.19 -5.47 -6.75
C VAL A 30 -19.23 -4.47 -7.25
N GLN A 31 -18.82 -3.48 -8.04
CA GLN A 31 -19.74 -2.46 -8.58
C GLN A 31 -20.81 -3.03 -9.52
N VAL A 32 -20.44 -4.02 -10.35
CA VAL A 32 -21.37 -4.70 -11.26
C VAL A 32 -22.25 -5.74 -10.51
N GLY A 33 -21.96 -6.00 -9.24
CA GLY A 33 -22.71 -6.97 -8.42
C GLY A 33 -22.31 -8.42 -8.68
N PHE A 34 -21.19 -8.67 -9.38
CA PHE A 34 -20.67 -10.01 -9.61
C PHE A 34 -20.11 -10.63 -8.31
N VAL A 35 -19.54 -9.80 -7.45
CA VAL A 35 -19.02 -10.19 -6.13
C VAL A 35 -19.61 -9.31 -5.05
N ASN A 36 -19.98 -9.89 -3.91
CA ASN A 36 -20.45 -9.10 -2.78
C ASN A 36 -19.24 -8.63 -1.94
N GLN A 37 -19.22 -7.35 -1.54
CA GLN A 37 -18.21 -6.82 -0.61
C GLN A 37 -18.03 -7.65 0.67
N PHE A 38 -19.10 -8.28 1.17
CA PHE A 38 -19.04 -9.16 2.35
C PHE A 38 -18.27 -10.47 2.11
N GLN A 39 -18.05 -10.85 0.85
CA GLN A 39 -17.21 -12.01 0.49
C GLN A 39 -15.72 -11.66 0.48
N LEU A 40 -15.39 -10.36 0.40
CA LEU A 40 -14.01 -9.85 0.33
C LEU A 40 -13.49 -9.37 1.69
N TYR A 41 -14.39 -8.94 2.58
CA TYR A 41 -14.09 -8.46 3.93
C TYR A 41 -13.20 -9.46 4.71
N PHE A 42 -12.16 -9.00 5.37
CA PHE A 42 -11.34 -9.90 6.20
C PHE A 42 -11.93 -10.03 7.61
N THR A 43 -12.45 -11.21 7.96
CA THR A 43 -12.78 -11.57 9.35
C THR A 43 -11.88 -12.72 9.77
N PHE A 44 -11.22 -12.61 10.92
CA PHE A 44 -10.36 -13.68 11.43
C PHE A 44 -11.14 -15.01 11.54
N ASP A 45 -12.35 -14.95 12.11
CA ASP A 45 -13.16 -16.15 12.32
C ASP A 45 -13.51 -16.85 11.01
N LYS A 46 -14.07 -16.12 10.04
CA LYS A 46 -14.47 -16.70 8.75
C LYS A 46 -13.27 -17.16 7.91
N THR A 47 -12.13 -16.50 8.04
CA THR A 47 -10.96 -16.84 7.23
C THR A 47 -10.29 -18.11 7.74
N PHE A 48 -10.17 -18.28 9.07
CA PHE A 48 -9.52 -19.44 9.67
C PHE A 48 -10.47 -20.62 9.92
N TYR A 49 -11.67 -20.39 10.47
CA TYR A 49 -12.61 -21.48 10.78
C TYR A 49 -13.36 -21.96 9.54
N ASP A 50 -13.81 -21.06 8.65
CA ASP A 50 -14.59 -21.43 7.45
C ASP A 50 -13.72 -21.70 6.20
N ARG A 51 -12.38 -21.72 6.35
CA ARG A 51 -11.39 -22.01 5.29
C ARG A 51 -11.50 -21.11 4.04
N GLN A 52 -11.92 -19.86 4.22
CA GLN A 52 -12.08 -18.89 3.11
C GLN A 52 -10.77 -18.16 2.81
N TYR A 53 -9.74 -18.90 2.38
CA TYR A 53 -8.36 -18.39 2.26
C TYR A 53 -8.18 -17.27 1.22
N TRP A 54 -9.07 -17.14 0.23
CA TRP A 54 -8.99 -16.04 -0.74
C TRP A 54 -9.10 -14.65 -0.09
N ARG A 55 -9.74 -14.55 1.08
CA ARG A 55 -9.88 -13.30 1.85
C ARG A 55 -8.55 -12.68 2.24
N PHE A 56 -7.49 -13.49 2.37
CA PHE A 56 -6.13 -13.00 2.63
C PHE A 56 -5.60 -12.13 1.50
N ILE A 57 -6.02 -12.38 0.26
CA ILE A 57 -5.55 -11.63 -0.91
C ILE A 57 -6.56 -10.54 -1.24
N THR A 58 -7.85 -10.87 -1.29
CA THR A 58 -8.88 -9.94 -1.75
C THR A 58 -9.05 -8.70 -0.85
N THR A 59 -8.73 -8.81 0.44
CA THR A 59 -8.77 -7.68 1.37
C THR A 59 -7.79 -6.55 1.00
N PHE A 60 -6.69 -6.89 0.33
CA PHE A 60 -5.70 -5.92 -0.14
C PHE A 60 -6.05 -5.36 -1.52
N LEU A 61 -6.81 -6.10 -2.33
CA LEU A 61 -7.22 -5.69 -3.67
C LEU A 61 -8.45 -4.78 -3.67
N TYR A 62 -9.29 -4.85 -2.64
CA TYR A 62 -10.51 -4.05 -2.60
C TYR A 62 -10.28 -2.70 -1.91
N PHE A 63 -10.51 -1.62 -2.65
CA PHE A 63 -10.38 -0.22 -2.22
C PHE A 63 -11.74 0.46 -2.04
N GLY A 64 -12.82 -0.31 -1.85
CA GLY A 64 -14.16 0.27 -1.75
C GLY A 64 -14.83 0.57 -3.11
N PRO A 65 -16.04 1.17 -3.07
CA PRO A 65 -16.78 1.56 -4.26
C PRO A 65 -16.14 2.77 -4.96
N PHE A 66 -16.51 3.00 -6.22
CA PHE A 66 -16.03 4.17 -6.96
C PHE A 66 -16.48 5.47 -6.31
N SER A 67 -15.52 6.19 -5.75
CA SER A 67 -15.69 7.47 -5.06
C SER A 67 -14.44 8.34 -5.24
N LEU A 68 -14.51 9.62 -4.84
CA LEU A 68 -13.32 10.48 -4.81
C LEU A 68 -12.23 9.91 -3.89
N ASP A 69 -12.64 9.28 -2.79
CA ASP A 69 -11.75 8.59 -1.86
C ASP A 69 -11.01 7.41 -2.54
N PHE A 70 -11.73 6.57 -3.30
CA PHE A 70 -11.13 5.49 -4.09
C PHE A 70 -10.12 6.03 -5.12
N LEU A 71 -10.50 7.04 -5.90
CA LEU A 71 -9.63 7.62 -6.94
C LEU A 71 -8.35 8.21 -6.33
N TYR A 72 -8.50 8.90 -5.21
CA TYR A 72 -7.41 9.46 -4.43
C TYR A 72 -6.43 8.37 -3.97
N HIS A 73 -6.93 7.30 -3.34
CA HIS A 73 -6.09 6.20 -2.88
C HIS A 73 -5.41 5.46 -4.03
N MET A 74 -6.14 5.21 -5.13
CA MET A 74 -5.59 4.57 -6.32
C MET A 74 -4.50 5.41 -7.00
N PHE A 75 -4.67 6.73 -7.07
CA PHE A 75 -3.66 7.63 -7.60
C PHE A 75 -2.35 7.53 -6.81
N PHE A 76 -2.43 7.58 -5.48
CA PHE A 76 -1.26 7.51 -4.64
C PHE A 76 -0.63 6.12 -4.61
N LEU A 77 -1.46 5.07 -4.70
CA LEU A 77 -0.98 3.72 -4.86
C LEU A 77 -0.12 3.61 -6.12
N VAL A 78 -0.68 3.92 -7.30
CA VAL A 78 0.04 3.83 -8.58
C VAL A 78 1.34 4.63 -8.54
N ARG A 79 1.26 5.88 -8.06
CA ARG A 79 2.40 6.80 -8.04
C ARG A 79 3.55 6.27 -7.17
N TYR A 80 3.29 5.93 -5.92
CA TYR A 80 4.37 5.59 -4.98
C TYR A 80 4.80 4.13 -5.07
N SER A 81 3.89 3.22 -5.47
CA SER A 81 4.22 1.84 -5.83
C SER A 81 5.22 1.82 -6.99
N ARG A 82 4.93 2.57 -8.08
CA ARG A 82 5.85 2.71 -9.22
C ARG A 82 7.20 3.31 -8.80
N MET A 83 7.20 4.39 -8.03
CA MET A 83 8.45 5.03 -7.58
C MET A 83 9.29 4.13 -6.66
N LEU A 84 8.66 3.22 -5.88
CA LEU A 84 9.39 2.23 -5.09
C LEU A 84 9.99 1.14 -5.98
N GLU A 85 9.22 0.57 -6.91
CA GLU A 85 9.65 -0.52 -7.78
C GLU A 85 10.75 -0.06 -8.76
N GLU A 86 10.62 1.12 -9.37
CA GLU A 86 11.62 1.67 -10.30
C GLU A 86 12.81 2.32 -9.59
N GLY A 87 12.58 2.92 -8.42
CA GLY A 87 13.59 3.68 -7.68
C GLY A 87 14.37 2.82 -6.70
N SER A 88 13.72 2.45 -5.60
CA SER A 88 14.37 1.69 -4.50
C SER A 88 14.71 0.25 -4.89
N PHE A 89 13.85 -0.38 -5.69
CA PHE A 89 13.93 -1.80 -6.02
C PHE A 89 14.22 -2.06 -7.50
N ARG A 90 14.89 -1.12 -8.17
CA ARG A 90 15.26 -1.25 -9.58
C ARG A 90 15.98 -2.57 -9.85
N ASN A 91 15.49 -3.33 -10.83
CA ASN A 91 15.98 -4.67 -11.19
C ASN A 91 15.91 -5.72 -10.07
N ARG A 92 15.16 -5.46 -9.00
CA ARG A 92 14.96 -6.33 -7.84
C ARG A 92 13.46 -6.47 -7.53
N ALA A 93 12.69 -6.89 -8.54
CA ALA A 93 11.25 -7.08 -8.42
C ALA A 93 10.88 -8.05 -7.28
N ALA A 94 11.70 -9.06 -7.03
CA ALA A 94 11.55 -9.98 -5.89
C ALA A 94 11.61 -9.26 -4.52
N ASP A 95 12.52 -8.30 -4.35
CA ASP A 95 12.62 -7.49 -3.13
C ASP A 95 11.38 -6.61 -2.94
N TYR A 96 10.82 -6.07 -4.03
CA TYR A 96 9.59 -5.30 -3.98
C TYR A 96 8.37 -6.17 -3.65
N PHE A 97 8.25 -7.34 -4.26
CA PHE A 97 7.21 -8.32 -3.93
C PHE A 97 7.31 -8.77 -2.47
N TRP A 98 8.53 -8.97 -1.97
CA TRP A 98 8.77 -9.33 -0.57
C TRP A 98 8.35 -8.22 0.41
N LEU A 99 8.58 -6.95 0.05
CA LEU A 99 8.04 -5.81 0.80
C LEU A 99 6.52 -5.87 0.87
N LEU A 100 5.84 -6.09 -0.25
CA LEU A 100 4.38 -6.22 -0.29
C LEU A 100 3.92 -7.37 0.59
N PHE A 101 4.55 -8.54 0.47
CA PHE A 101 4.22 -9.73 1.24
C PHE A 101 4.40 -9.50 2.75
N LEU A 102 5.54 -8.99 3.19
CA LEU A 102 5.79 -8.71 4.61
C LEU A 102 4.81 -7.67 5.18
N SER A 103 4.54 -6.63 4.40
CA SER A 103 3.57 -5.59 4.78
C SER A 103 2.16 -6.18 4.91
N SER A 104 1.74 -7.03 3.98
CA SER A 104 0.47 -7.74 4.03
C SER A 104 0.37 -8.65 5.24
N VAL A 105 1.41 -9.44 5.55
CA VAL A 105 1.42 -10.31 6.74
C VAL A 105 1.32 -9.49 8.02
N ALA A 106 2.09 -8.40 8.14
CA ALA A 106 2.02 -7.51 9.30
C ALA A 106 0.63 -6.89 9.48
N LEU A 107 0.01 -6.44 8.38
CA LEU A 107 -1.35 -5.90 8.40
C LEU A 107 -2.41 -6.94 8.77
N LEU A 108 -2.28 -8.19 8.30
CA LEU A 108 -3.17 -9.29 8.71
C LEU A 108 -3.06 -9.61 10.20
N ILE A 109 -1.85 -9.54 10.77
CA ILE A 109 -1.63 -9.75 12.21
C ILE A 109 -2.23 -8.61 13.04
N LEU A 110 -2.15 -7.37 12.56
CA LEU A 110 -2.71 -6.21 13.24
C LEU A 110 -4.22 -6.06 13.04
N SER A 111 -4.77 -6.61 11.97
CA SER A 111 -6.18 -6.46 11.60
C SER A 111 -7.16 -6.86 12.72
N PRO A 112 -7.00 -7.95 13.50
CA PRO A 112 -7.90 -8.25 14.61
C PRO A 112 -7.95 -7.19 15.73
N LEU A 113 -6.91 -6.35 15.85
CA LEU A 113 -6.84 -5.29 16.88
C LEU A 113 -7.59 -4.02 16.45
N SER A 114 -7.86 -3.88 15.16
CA SER A 114 -8.44 -2.70 14.54
C SER A 114 -9.67 -3.14 13.76
N ASN A 115 -10.87 -2.66 14.09
CA ASN A 115 -12.11 -3.05 13.39
C ASN A 115 -12.20 -2.52 11.94
N VAL A 116 -11.16 -2.74 11.13
CA VAL A 116 -10.98 -2.27 9.77
C VAL A 116 -11.32 -3.41 8.81
N PRO A 117 -12.33 -3.25 7.95
CA PRO A 117 -12.87 -4.31 7.09
C PRO A 117 -11.92 -4.78 5.97
N PHE A 118 -11.14 -3.84 5.43
CA PHE A 118 -10.34 -4.00 4.22
C PHE A 118 -8.97 -3.37 4.43
N LEU A 119 -7.93 -4.03 3.93
CA LEU A 119 -6.53 -3.64 4.17
C LEU A 119 -5.87 -2.99 2.95
N GLY A 120 -6.59 -2.79 1.84
CA GLY A 120 -6.08 -2.14 0.62
C GLY A 120 -5.55 -0.73 0.89
N TYR A 121 -6.33 0.11 1.56
CA TYR A 121 -5.92 1.46 1.98
C TYR A 121 -4.70 1.42 2.91
N SER A 122 -4.68 0.50 3.87
CA SER A 122 -3.55 0.33 4.78
C SER A 122 -2.26 -0.02 4.03
N LEU A 123 -2.31 -0.95 3.08
CA LEU A 123 -1.14 -1.33 2.29
C LEU A 123 -0.67 -0.17 1.40
N ALA A 124 -1.57 0.58 0.78
CA ALA A 124 -1.22 1.77 0.01
C ALA A 124 -0.50 2.82 0.88
N PHE A 125 -1.00 3.09 2.09
CA PHE A 125 -0.35 3.99 3.04
C PHE A 125 0.99 3.49 3.55
N THR A 126 1.17 2.17 3.71
CA THR A 126 2.48 1.57 4.00
C THR A 126 3.50 1.91 2.90
N LEU A 127 3.12 1.77 1.63
CA LEU A 127 4.00 2.12 0.50
C LEU A 127 4.33 3.62 0.46
N VAL A 128 3.32 4.47 0.61
CA VAL A 128 3.48 5.94 0.71
C VAL A 128 4.47 6.27 1.82
N TYR A 129 4.31 5.66 3.00
CA TYR A 129 5.16 5.90 4.14
C TYR A 129 6.62 5.51 3.86
N ILE A 130 6.86 4.29 3.38
CA ILE A 130 8.22 3.81 3.10
C ILE A 130 8.91 4.69 2.06
N TRP A 131 8.20 5.03 0.98
CA TRP A 131 8.73 5.93 -0.04
C TRP A 131 9.08 7.31 0.54
N SER A 132 8.21 7.86 1.37
CA SER A 132 8.39 9.19 1.94
C SER A 132 9.61 9.29 2.86
N ARG A 133 9.87 8.24 3.64
CA ARG A 133 11.02 8.16 4.56
C ARG A 133 12.34 7.90 3.83
N ARG A 134 12.31 7.16 2.72
CA ARG A 134 13.50 6.93 1.87
C ARG A 134 13.92 8.14 1.06
N ASN A 135 13.01 9.10 0.84
CA ASN A 135 13.26 10.28 0.00
C ASN A 135 13.08 11.60 0.77
N PRO A 136 13.74 11.81 1.92
CA PRO A 136 13.43 12.93 2.82
C PRO A 136 13.72 14.32 2.22
N LEU A 137 14.61 14.39 1.23
CA LEU A 137 15.02 15.63 0.58
C LEU A 137 14.06 16.08 -0.54
N ILE A 138 13.17 15.20 -1.01
CA ILE A 138 12.23 15.52 -2.08
C ILE A 138 11.14 16.45 -1.54
N ARG A 139 10.90 17.54 -2.27
CA ARG A 139 9.78 18.45 -2.02
C ARG A 139 8.62 18.09 -2.94
N LEU A 140 7.43 17.99 -2.37
CA LEU A 140 6.19 17.67 -3.05
C LEU A 140 5.27 18.88 -3.04
N ASN A 141 4.49 19.03 -4.11
CA ASN A 141 3.42 20.00 -4.19
C ASN A 141 2.07 19.26 -4.08
N PHE A 142 1.25 19.64 -3.11
CA PHE A 142 -0.09 19.07 -2.93
C PHE A 142 -1.11 19.82 -3.77
N ILE A 143 -1.47 19.27 -4.94
CA ILE A 143 -2.56 19.79 -5.79
C ILE A 143 -2.35 21.28 -6.16
N GLY A 144 -1.11 21.78 -6.15
CA GLY A 144 -0.81 23.20 -6.43
C GLY A 144 -1.02 24.15 -5.26
N LEU A 145 -1.48 23.68 -4.09
CA LEU A 145 -1.85 24.53 -2.95
C LEU A 145 -0.64 24.94 -2.11
N PHE A 146 0.17 23.97 -1.69
CA PHE A 146 1.35 24.20 -0.86
C PHE A 146 2.41 23.12 -1.09
N VAL A 147 3.66 23.48 -0.77
CA VAL A 147 4.83 22.62 -0.93
C VAL A 147 5.30 22.14 0.43
N PHE A 148 5.58 20.85 0.56
CA PHE A 148 6.08 20.24 1.79
C PHE A 148 7.13 19.15 1.49
N SER A 149 7.92 18.72 2.48
CA SER A 149 8.93 17.66 2.27
C SER A 149 8.33 16.26 2.39
N ALA A 150 8.86 15.31 1.62
CA ALA A 150 8.30 13.96 1.50
C ALA A 150 7.88 13.32 2.85
N PRO A 151 8.64 13.38 3.96
CA PRO A 151 8.25 12.72 5.21
C PRO A 151 6.90 13.18 5.80
N PHE A 152 6.41 14.37 5.44
CA PHE A 152 5.09 14.86 5.86
C PHE A 152 3.95 14.32 4.99
N LEU A 153 4.26 13.68 3.87
CA LEU A 153 3.27 13.16 2.92
C LEU A 153 2.21 12.28 3.57
N PRO A 154 2.53 11.24 4.36
CA PRO A 154 1.50 10.36 4.92
C PRO A 154 0.55 11.13 5.85
N TRP A 155 1.04 12.17 6.53
CA TRP A 155 0.25 13.00 7.44
C TRP A 155 -0.67 13.97 6.68
N VAL A 156 -0.16 14.58 5.61
CA VAL A 156 -0.99 15.41 4.72
C VAL A 156 -2.07 14.55 4.06
N LEU A 157 -1.72 13.33 3.64
CA LEU A 157 -2.68 12.40 3.06
C LEU A 157 -3.76 12.00 4.07
N LEU A 158 -3.37 11.61 5.28
CA LEU A 158 -4.30 11.29 6.36
C LEU A 158 -5.27 12.45 6.67
N GLY A 159 -4.77 13.68 6.71
CA GLY A 159 -5.60 14.87 6.89
C GLY A 159 -6.62 15.03 5.77
N PHE A 160 -6.24 14.75 4.53
CA PHE A 160 -7.16 14.76 3.39
C PHE A 160 -8.19 13.63 3.44
N SER A 161 -7.79 12.41 3.81
CA SER A 161 -8.71 11.28 4.03
C SER A 161 -9.75 11.60 5.11
N LEU A 162 -9.32 12.24 6.21
CA LEU A 162 -10.22 12.69 7.28
C LEU A 162 -11.24 13.73 6.78
N LEU A 163 -10.80 14.69 5.95
CA LEU A 163 -11.68 15.70 5.36
C LEU A 163 -12.68 15.10 4.36
N LEU A 164 -12.27 14.14 3.54
CA LEU A 164 -13.15 13.49 2.56
C LEU A 164 -14.20 12.58 3.22
N ASN A 165 -13.79 11.79 4.20
CA ASN A 165 -14.66 10.76 4.80
C ASN A 165 -15.38 11.24 6.07
N ASN A 166 -14.99 12.40 6.62
CA ASN A 166 -15.54 12.98 7.85
C ASN A 166 -15.49 12.02 9.07
N HIS A 167 -14.58 11.05 9.05
CA HIS A 167 -14.30 10.13 10.15
C HIS A 167 -12.81 9.81 10.20
N PHE A 168 -12.34 9.37 11.37
CA PHE A 168 -10.94 9.03 11.55
C PHE A 168 -10.54 7.81 10.69
N PRO A 169 -9.53 7.92 9.79
CA PRO A 169 -9.15 6.84 8.89
C PRO A 169 -8.20 5.86 9.59
N MET A 170 -8.77 4.89 10.33
CA MET A 170 -7.99 3.87 11.04
C MET A 170 -7.12 3.02 10.10
N SER A 171 -7.61 2.73 8.89
CA SER A 171 -6.85 2.01 7.85
C SER A 171 -5.51 2.67 7.53
N ASP A 172 -5.52 3.99 7.37
CA ASP A 172 -4.38 4.78 6.94
C ASP A 172 -3.33 4.84 8.06
N MET A 173 -3.80 4.92 9.30
CA MET A 173 -2.94 4.88 10.48
C MET A 173 -2.24 3.54 10.66
N MET A 174 -2.94 2.43 10.45
CA MET A 174 -2.31 1.12 10.43
C MET A 174 -1.23 1.03 9.35
N GLY A 175 -1.52 1.57 8.16
CA GLY A 175 -0.57 1.63 7.06
C GLY A 175 0.71 2.36 7.44
N ILE A 176 0.58 3.52 8.09
CA ILE A 176 1.70 4.32 8.61
C ILE A 176 2.48 3.55 9.68
N ALA A 177 1.81 2.88 10.60
CA ALA A 177 2.45 2.09 11.66
C ALA A 177 3.28 0.94 11.08
N VAL A 178 2.69 0.14 10.18
CA VAL A 178 3.42 -0.96 9.50
C VAL A 178 4.57 -0.44 8.66
N GLY A 179 4.36 0.67 7.93
CA GLY A 179 5.41 1.31 7.15
C GLY A 179 6.58 1.79 8.02
N HIS A 180 6.30 2.30 9.21
CA HIS A 180 7.33 2.71 10.17
C HIS A 180 8.15 1.52 10.66
N VAL A 181 7.48 0.44 11.05
CA VAL A 181 8.14 -0.79 11.51
C VAL A 181 9.00 -1.39 10.40
N TYR A 182 8.47 -1.48 9.18
CA TYR A 182 9.24 -1.98 8.02
C TYR A 182 10.47 -1.10 7.76
N TYR A 183 10.29 0.21 7.66
CA TYR A 183 11.38 1.16 7.42
C TYR A 183 12.45 1.08 8.53
N PHE A 184 12.04 0.93 9.79
CA PHE A 184 12.99 0.78 10.89
C PHE A 184 13.85 -0.48 10.71
N PHE A 185 13.26 -1.63 10.43
CA PHE A 185 14.01 -2.88 10.32
C PHE A 185 14.82 -3.02 9.02
N GLU A 186 14.36 -2.43 7.92
CA GLU A 186 15.03 -2.54 6.63
C GLU A 186 16.09 -1.44 6.40
N ASP A 187 15.78 -0.20 6.78
CA ASP A 187 16.62 0.95 6.45
C ASP A 187 17.44 1.45 7.66
N VAL A 188 16.84 1.50 8.86
CA VAL A 188 17.51 2.06 10.05
C VAL A 188 18.38 1.02 10.77
N TRP A 189 17.82 -0.16 11.07
CA TRP A 189 18.48 -1.19 11.85
C TRP A 189 19.81 -1.66 11.26
N PRO A 190 19.97 -1.89 9.94
CA PRO A 190 21.26 -2.30 9.39
C PRO A 190 22.31 -1.19 9.41
N SER A 191 21.90 0.08 9.49
CA SER A 191 22.80 1.23 9.59
C SER A 191 23.32 1.47 11.01
N GLU A 192 22.63 0.94 12.01
CA GLU A 192 22.97 1.09 13.42
C GLU A 192 24.22 0.27 13.78
N ARG A 193 25.14 0.88 14.53
CA ARG A 193 26.45 0.28 14.83
C ARG A 193 26.34 -1.02 15.65
N ILE A 194 25.28 -1.12 16.46
CA ILE A 194 24.97 -2.26 17.33
C ILE A 194 24.52 -3.49 16.53
N SER A 195 23.92 -3.30 15.35
CA SER A 195 23.39 -4.38 14.52
C SER A 195 24.48 -5.19 13.79
N GLY A 196 25.69 -4.60 13.64
CA GLY A 196 26.77 -5.22 12.88
C GLY A 196 26.43 -5.43 11.40
N GLY A 197 25.52 -4.63 10.84
CA GLY A 197 25.08 -4.71 9.43
C GLY A 197 24.10 -5.84 9.12
N ARG A 198 23.49 -6.49 10.12
CA ARG A 198 22.54 -7.60 9.89
C ARG A 198 21.22 -7.07 9.33
N ARG A 199 20.82 -7.61 8.17
CA ARG A 199 19.51 -7.39 7.56
C ARG A 199 18.55 -8.52 7.91
N TRP A 200 17.58 -8.26 8.77
CA TRP A 200 16.63 -9.29 9.23
C TRP A 200 15.52 -9.56 8.22
N LEU A 201 15.17 -8.58 7.38
CA LEU A 201 14.09 -8.71 6.38
C LEU A 201 14.61 -9.10 4.99
N LYS A 202 15.81 -9.68 4.91
CA LYS A 202 16.44 -10.05 3.62
C LYS A 202 15.54 -11.01 2.83
N THR A 203 15.42 -10.75 1.54
CA THR A 203 14.71 -11.63 0.61
C THR A 203 15.28 -13.05 0.60
N PRO A 204 14.43 -14.08 0.64
CA PRO A 204 14.87 -15.46 0.47
C PRO A 204 15.40 -15.66 -0.97
N ARG A 205 16.51 -16.39 -1.11
CA ARG A 205 17.21 -16.62 -2.40
C ARG A 205 16.41 -17.39 -3.46
N ILE A 206 15.21 -17.85 -3.13
CA ILE A 206 14.38 -18.74 -3.96
C ILE A 206 13.37 -17.94 -4.81
N MET A 207 13.26 -16.63 -4.58
CA MET A 207 12.38 -15.71 -5.33
C MET A 207 13.12 -14.94 -6.42
#